data_AF-X1SN78-F1
#
_entry.id   AF-X1SN78-F1
#
_cell.length_a   1.000
_cell.length_b   1.000
_cell.length_c   1.000
_cell.angle_alpha   90.00
_cell.angle_beta   90.00
_cell.angle_gamma   90.00
#
_symmetry.space_group_name_H-M   'P 1'
#
loop_
_entity.id
_entity.type
_entity.pdbx_description
1 polymer ?
#
loop_
_entity_poly.entity_id
_entity_poly.type
_entity_poly.pdbx_seq_one_letter_code
_entity_poly.pdbx_strand_id
1 'polypeptide(L)'
;MLTTVVIFIGVIVGLILAHEFGHFITAKAFRVKVTEFGVGFPPRILGRKWGETLYSLNAIPLGGFTKMAGEDDPSAPRSLAGKPPGIR
;
A
#
# COMPACT_ATOMS: atom_id res chain seq x y z
N MET A 1 12.05 29.18 5.50
CA MET A 1 10.70 28.80 5.98
C MET A 1 9.95 28.01 4.92
N LEU A 2 9.55 28.60 3.78
CA LEU A 2 8.85 27.88 2.71
C LEU A 2 9.62 26.65 2.19
N THR A 3 10.91 26.82 1.86
CA THR A 3 11.78 25.72 1.40
C THR A 3 11.85 24.56 2.40
N THR A 4 11.93 24.88 3.69
CA THR A 4 11.99 23.89 4.78
C THR A 4 10.68 23.10 4.87
N VAL A 5 9.53 23.77 4.74
CA VAL A 5 8.22 23.13 4.74
C VAL A 5 8.05 22.19 3.54
N VAL A 6 8.47 22.61 2.34
CA VAL A 6 8.39 21.79 1.14
C VAL A 6 9.25 20.53 1.27
N ILE A 7 10.50 20.68 1.75
CA ILE A 7 11.39 19.53 1.97
C ILE A 7 10.81 18.59 3.03
N PHE A 8 10.30 19.13 4.14
CA PHE A 8 9.69 18.34 5.20
C PHE A 8 8.52 17.49 4.70
N ILE A 9 7.60 18.08 3.94
CA ILE A 9 6.48 17.35 3.33
C ILE A 9 7.00 16.28 2.37
N GLY A 10 7.98 16.61 1.53
CA GLY A 10 8.59 15.65 0.60
C GLY A 10 9.18 14.43 1.30
N VAL A 11 9.88 14.63 2.42
CA VAL A 11 10.43 13.54 3.24
C VAL A 11 9.33 12.67 3.82
N ILE A 12 8.27 13.27 4.40
CA ILE A 12 7.15 12.50 4.96
C ILE A 12 6.44 11.67 3.89
N VAL A 13 6.15 12.25 2.73
CA VAL A 13 5.55 11.52 1.60
C VAL A 13 6.46 10.37 1.16
N GLY A 14 7.76 10.62 1.00
CA GLY A 14 8.74 9.58 0.64
C GLY A 14 8.78 8.43 1.66
N LEU A 15 8.77 8.74 2.96
CA LEU A 15 8.77 7.75 4.03
C LEU A 15 7.50 6.89 4.03
N ILE A 16 6.32 7.50 3.84
CA ILE A 16 5.05 6.77 3.75
C ILE A 16 5.07 5.82 2.56
N LEU A 17 5.50 6.30 1.38
CA LEU A 17 5.57 5.44 0.19
C LEU A 17 6.57 4.29 0.36
N ALA A 18 7.71 4.54 1.02
CA ALA A 18 8.67 3.48 1.34
C ALA A 18 8.09 2.46 2.33
N HIS A 19 7.35 2.90 3.35
CA HIS A 19 6.69 2.04 4.32
C HIS A 19 5.65 1.11 3.66
N GLU A 20 4.75 1.69 2.87
CA GLU A 20 3.72 0.94 2.14
C GLU A 20 4.35 -0.03 1.13
N PHE A 21 5.41 0.39 0.45
CA PHE A 21 6.15 -0.49 -0.44
C PHE A 21 6.79 -1.67 0.30
N GLY A 22 7.26 -1.46 1.53
CA GLY A 22 7.74 -2.51 2.42
C GLY A 22 6.65 -3.55 2.73
N HIS A 23 5.44 -3.10 3.06
CA HIS A 23 4.28 -3.97 3.25
C HIS A 23 3.95 -4.75 1.98
N PHE A 24 3.92 -4.08 0.83
CA PHE A 24 3.66 -4.70 -0.46
C PHE A 24 4.67 -5.81 -0.79
N ILE A 25 5.97 -5.54 -0.67
CA ILE A 25 7.01 -6.54 -0.92
C ILE A 25 6.84 -7.73 0.03
N THR A 26 6.67 -7.46 1.32
CA THR A 26 6.54 -8.49 2.36
C THR A 26 5.32 -9.37 2.10
N ALA A 27 4.17 -8.78 1.79
CA ALA A 27 2.95 -9.50 1.44
C ALA A 27 3.17 -10.42 0.22
N LYS A 28 3.80 -9.91 -0.85
CA LYS A 28 4.11 -10.72 -2.04
C LYS A 28 5.10 -11.84 -1.73
N ALA A 29 6.12 -11.59 -0.92
CA ALA A 29 7.10 -12.59 -0.50
C ALA A 29 6.46 -13.74 0.31
N PHE A 30 5.52 -13.42 1.21
CA PHE A 30 4.78 -14.42 1.98
C PHE A 30 3.56 -15.00 1.26
N ARG A 31 3.39 -14.72 -0.04
CA ARG A 31 2.25 -15.18 -0.86
C ARG A 31 0.89 -14.75 -0.32
N VAL A 32 0.82 -13.60 0.36
CA VAL A 32 -0.44 -12.93 0.70
C VAL A 32 -0.96 -12.25 -0.57
N LYS A 33 -2.27 -12.36 -0.82
CA LYS A 33 -2.87 -11.72 -2.00
C LYS A 33 -3.02 -10.23 -1.75
N VAL A 34 -2.38 -9.41 -2.56
CA VAL A 34 -2.58 -7.95 -2.57
C VAL A 34 -3.53 -7.59 -3.69
N THR A 35 -4.68 -7.01 -3.33
CA THR A 35 -5.73 -6.61 -4.28
C THR A 35 -5.46 -5.25 -4.90
N GLU A 36 -4.92 -4.31 -4.12
CA GLU A 36 -4.58 -2.97 -4.58
C GLU A 36 -3.34 -2.45 -3.84
N PHE A 37 -2.45 -1.80 -4.57
CA PHE A 37 -1.34 -1.01 -4.06
C PHE A 37 -1.52 0.41 -4.58
N GLY A 38 -1.79 1.35 -3.66
CA GLY A 38 -2.14 2.72 -3.98
C GLY A 38 -1.08 3.71 -3.51
N VAL A 39 -0.70 4.60 -4.42
CA VAL A 39 0.09 5.80 -4.13
C VAL A 39 -0.88 6.97 -3.95
N GLY A 40 -0.84 7.62 -2.79
CA GLY A 40 -1.82 8.63 -2.40
C GLY A 40 -3.16 8.06 -1.92
N PHE A 41 -4.03 8.94 -1.42
CA PHE A 41 -5.39 8.60 -0.99
C PHE A 41 -6.44 8.90 -2.08
N PRO A 42 -7.55 8.11 -2.12
CA PRO A 42 -8.65 8.30 -3.06
C PRO A 42 -9.17 9.75 -3.13
N PRO A 43 -9.76 10.17 -4.28
CA PRO A 43 -10.17 9.35 -5.42
C PRO A 43 -9.03 8.92 -6.34
N ARG A 44 -9.19 7.77 -7.00
CA ARG A 44 -8.23 7.25 -7.97
C ARG A 44 -8.22 8.10 -9.24
N ILE A 45 -7.03 8.54 -9.66
CA ILE A 45 -6.82 9.24 -10.93
C ILE A 45 -6.45 8.22 -12.01
N LEU A 46 -5.47 7.36 -11.72
CA LEU A 46 -4.96 6.36 -12.66
C LEU A 46 -4.88 5.01 -11.96
N GLY A 47 -5.08 3.95 -12.73
CA GLY A 47 -4.97 2.59 -12.21
C GLY A 47 -4.58 1.62 -13.32
N ARG A 48 -3.55 0.81 -13.08
CA ARG A 48 -3.18 -0.29 -13.96
C ARG A 48 -3.17 -1.59 -13.17
N LYS A 49 -3.98 -2.55 -13.62
CA LYS A 49 -3.94 -3.91 -13.08
C LYS A 49 -2.78 -4.66 -13.71
N TRP A 50 -1.92 -5.23 -12.88
CA TRP A 50 -0.87 -6.15 -13.34
C TRP A 50 -0.91 -7.42 -12.50
N GLY A 51 -1.24 -8.53 -13.17
CA GLY A 51 -1.49 -9.81 -12.53
C GLY A 51 -2.74 -9.71 -11.66
N GLU A 52 -2.57 -9.95 -10.37
CA GLU A 52 -3.62 -9.95 -9.36
C GLU A 52 -3.73 -8.65 -8.54
N THR A 53 -2.79 -7.72 -8.74
CA THR A 53 -2.72 -6.45 -8.00
C THR A 53 -3.07 -5.28 -8.90
N LEU A 54 -3.92 -4.40 -8.38
CA LEU A 54 -4.21 -3.10 -8.98
C LEU A 54 -3.22 -2.06 -8.46
N TYR A 55 -2.45 -1.44 -9.34
CA TYR A 55 -1.55 -0.34 -8.99
C TYR A 55 -2.28 0.96 -9.25
N SER A 56 -2.60 1.72 -8.20
CA SER A 56 -3.37 2.96 -8.30
C SER A 56 -2.54 4.19 -7.94
N LEU A 57 -2.81 5.28 -8.66
CA LEU A 57 -2.34 6.62 -8.35
C LEU A 57 -3.58 7.46 -8.03
N ASN A 58 -3.61 8.03 -6.83
CA ASN A 58 -4.77 8.73 -6.30
C ASN A 58 -4.51 10.22 -6.14
N ALA A 59 -5.58 11.00 -6.01
CA ALA A 59 -5.54 12.45 -6.11
C ALA A 59 -4.87 13.16 -4.93
N ILE A 60 -4.88 12.55 -3.75
CA ILE A 60 -4.31 13.14 -2.55
C ILE A 60 -2.90 12.55 -2.35
N PRO A 61 -1.81 13.29 -2.59
CA PRO A 61 -0.45 12.75 -2.58
C PRO A 61 0.13 12.52 -1.16
N LEU A 62 -0.67 12.75 -0.11
CA LEU A 62 -0.26 12.67 1.30
C LEU A 62 -0.55 11.29 1.91
N GLY A 63 -0.16 10.21 1.22
CA GLY A 63 -0.44 8.88 1.72
C GLY A 63 -0.04 7.75 0.76
N GLY A 64 -0.41 6.55 1.16
CA GLY A 64 -0.36 5.33 0.36
C GLY A 64 -1.12 4.24 1.12
N PHE A 65 -1.46 3.16 0.43
CA PHE A 65 -2.10 2.01 1.07
C PHE A 65 -1.81 0.72 0.31
N THR A 66 -1.79 -0.39 1.04
CA THR A 66 -1.67 -1.74 0.47
C THR A 66 -2.84 -2.58 0.93
N LYS A 67 -3.83 -2.81 0.05
CA LYS A 67 -5.02 -3.58 0.37
C LYS A 67 -4.76 -5.08 0.24
N MET A 68 -4.71 -5.79 1.37
CA MET A 68 -4.40 -7.21 1.44
C MET A 68 -5.66 -8.05 1.64
N ALA A 69 -5.71 -9.24 1.03
CA ALA A 69 -6.73 -10.22 1.34
C ALA A 69 -6.61 -10.61 2.81
N GLY A 70 -7.73 -10.80 3.51
CA GLY A 70 -7.72 -11.10 4.94
C GLY A 70 -7.97 -9.93 5.88
N GLU A 71 -7.90 -8.69 5.38
CA GLU A 71 -8.24 -7.49 6.18
C GLU A 71 -9.76 -7.38 6.39
N ASP A 72 -10.53 -7.57 5.31
CA ASP A 72 -12.01 -7.50 5.34
C ASP A 72 -12.66 -8.87 5.61
N ASP A 73 -12.07 -9.95 5.08
CA ASP A 73 -12.56 -11.33 5.23
C ASP A 73 -11.40 -12.26 5.60
N PRO A 74 -11.29 -12.67 6.88
CA PRO A 74 -10.23 -13.56 7.36
C PRO A 74 -10.18 -14.92 6.64
N SER A 75 -11.32 -15.39 6.12
CA SER A 75 -11.47 -16.70 5.46
C SER A 75 -11.04 -16.68 4.00
N ALA A 76 -10.68 -15.52 3.46
CA ALA A 76 -10.27 -15.38 2.07
C ALA A 76 -9.01 -16.23 1.76
N PRO A 77 -8.94 -16.87 0.58
CA PRO A 77 -7.76 -17.62 0.18
C PRO A 77 -6.54 -16.69 0.09
N ARG A 78 -5.40 -17.13 0.67
CA ARG A 78 -4.16 -16.33 0.83
C ARG A 78 -4.35 -15.04 1.64
N SER A 79 -5.20 -15.12 2.67
CA SER A 79 -5.47 -14.08 3.66
C SER A 79 -4.27 -13.83 4.58
N LEU A 80 -4.05 -12.55 4.93
CA LEU A 80 -3.12 -12.09 5.95
C LEU A 80 -3.49 -12.63 7.33
N ALA A 81 -4.79 -12.75 7.63
CA ALA A 81 -5.28 -13.25 8.92
C ALA A 81 -4.92 -14.73 9.18
N GLY A 82 -4.72 -15.50 8.11
CA GLY A 82 -4.28 -16.90 8.19
C GLY A 82 -2.76 -17.09 8.33
N LYS A 83 -1.96 -16.01 8.39
CA LYS A 83 -0.51 -16.10 8.50
C LYS A 83 -0.04 -16.11 9.97
N PRO A 84 1.12 -16.73 10.26
CA PRO A 84 1.76 -16.67 11.58
C PRO A 84 1.93 -15.24 12.11
N PRO A 85 1.94 -15.02 13.44
CA PRO A 85 2.03 -13.69 14.04
C PRO A 85 3.24 -12.84 13.61
N GLY A 86 4.33 -13.47 13.16
CA GLY A 86 5.51 -12.75 12.65
C GLY A 86 5.37 -12.22 11.21
N ILE A 87 4.27 -12.52 10.53
CA ILE A 87 3.98 -12.10 9.14
C ILE A 87 2.77 -11.14 9.12
N ARG A 88 2.01 -11.06 10.22
CA ARG A 88 0.75 -10.32 10.35
C ARG A 88 0.97 -8.95 10.98
#